data_AF-A0A554MDK6-F1
#
_entry.id   AF-A0A554MDK6-F1
#
_cell.length_a   1.000
_cell.length_b   1.000
_cell.length_c   1.000
_cell.angle_alpha   90.00
_cell.angle_beta   90.00
_cell.angle_gamma   90.00
#
_symmetry.space_group_name_H-M   'P 1'
#
loop_
_entity.id
_entity.type
_entity.pdbx_description
1 polymer ?
#
loop_
_entity_poly.entity_id
_entity_poly.type
_entity_poly.pdbx_seq_one_letter_code
_entity_poly.pdbx_strand_id
1 'polypeptide(L)'
;MITQELFEKVKTQLKRDNIVRQSKEFTFTKLMTCGLCGSGISAEEKYKQLKDGTTATYRYYGCSRAKDRYCKNQYLQEKDLTDQFIKLIDSVDLNEAGVKIKFEEELRRYNKFNLGVLGVQKKKTKHEDIDLKTYVKYILRDGTSQEKRELMGCFKSKIKITKKVVTISECR
;
A
#
# COMPACT_ATOMS: atom_id res chain seq x y z
N MET A 1 52.79 5.05 -9.93
CA MET A 1 52.43 3.68 -9.52
C MET A 1 51.52 3.76 -8.31
N ILE A 2 50.47 2.94 -8.26
CA ILE A 2 49.52 2.90 -7.13
C ILE A 2 49.93 1.74 -6.22
N THR A 3 49.85 1.92 -4.90
CA THR A 3 50.16 0.85 -3.95
C THR A 3 49.13 -0.28 -4.05
N GLN A 4 49.58 -1.53 -3.93
CA GLN A 4 48.71 -2.71 -4.00
C GLN A 4 47.57 -2.65 -2.96
N GLU A 5 47.83 -2.06 -1.79
CA GLU A 5 46.84 -1.87 -0.74
C GLU A 5 45.73 -0.88 -1.13
N LEU A 6 46.08 0.22 -1.83
CA LEU A 6 45.10 1.17 -2.34
C LEU A 6 44.28 0.55 -3.48
N PHE A 7 44.94 -0.24 -4.34
CA PHE A 7 44.27 -0.96 -5.43
C PHE A 7 43.24 -1.97 -4.89
N GLU A 8 43.58 -2.75 -3.88
CA GLU A 8 42.64 -3.72 -3.29
C GLU A 8 41.47 -3.05 -2.55
N LYS A 9 41.71 -1.94 -1.82
CA LYS A 9 40.64 -1.13 -1.18
C LYS A 9 39.65 -0.56 -2.21
N VAL A 10 40.18 -0.05 -3.32
CA VAL A 10 39.37 0.47 -4.43
C VAL A 10 38.59 -0.66 -5.11
N LYS A 11 39.19 -1.84 -5.28
CA LYS A 11 38.55 -3.04 -5.85
C LYS A 11 37.43 -3.58 -4.95
N THR A 12 37.56 -3.46 -3.63
CA THR A 12 36.48 -3.81 -2.68
C THR A 12 35.30 -2.85 -2.77
N GLN A 13 35.54 -1.54 -2.95
CA GLN A 13 34.47 -0.55 -3.19
C GLN A 13 33.86 -0.63 -4.61
N LEU A 14 34.64 -1.07 -5.60
CA LEU A 14 34.19 -1.24 -7.00
C LEU A 14 33.45 -2.55 -7.27
N LYS A 15 33.51 -3.53 -6.36
CA LYS A 15 32.49 -4.58 -6.29
C LYS A 15 31.19 -3.90 -5.90
N ARG A 16 30.55 -3.26 -6.90
CA ARG A 16 29.12 -2.96 -6.86
C ARG A 16 28.46 -4.31 -6.64
N ASP A 17 28.11 -4.57 -5.39
CA ASP A 17 27.32 -5.74 -5.01
C ASP A 17 26.24 -5.90 -6.07
N ASN A 18 26.10 -7.14 -6.55
CA ASN A 18 25.07 -7.55 -7.49
C ASN A 18 23.83 -6.71 -7.22
N ILE A 19 23.48 -5.80 -8.14
CA ILE A 19 22.27 -5.00 -8.00
C ILE A 19 21.14 -6.00 -8.17
N VAL A 20 20.75 -6.65 -7.07
CA VAL A 20 19.57 -7.48 -7.00
C VAL A 20 18.44 -6.50 -7.17
N ARG A 21 17.95 -6.39 -8.41
CA ARG A 21 16.75 -5.61 -8.73
C ARG A 21 15.59 -6.31 -8.05
N GLN A 22 15.37 -6.01 -6.78
CA GLN A 22 14.17 -6.42 -6.09
C GLN A 22 13.01 -5.66 -6.71
N SER A 23 12.07 -6.38 -7.32
CA SER A 23 10.80 -5.81 -7.76
C SER A 23 10.02 -5.39 -6.52
N LYS A 24 10.04 -4.09 -6.22
CA LYS A 24 9.28 -3.53 -5.10
C LYS A 24 7.85 -3.33 -5.53
N GLU A 25 6.96 -4.09 -4.91
CA GLU A 25 5.54 -3.90 -5.09
C GLU A 25 5.01 -2.85 -4.12
N PHE A 26 4.64 -1.69 -4.66
CA PHE A 26 3.95 -0.66 -3.91
C PHE A 26 2.45 -0.89 -3.99
N THR A 27 1.79 -0.82 -2.85
CA THR A 27 0.38 -1.17 -2.69
C THR A 27 -0.54 -0.28 -3.52
N PHE A 28 -0.26 1.03 -3.54
CA PHE A 28 -1.17 2.02 -4.13
C PHE A 28 -0.68 2.63 -5.46
N THR A 29 0.43 2.16 -6.04
CA THR A 29 0.91 2.70 -7.32
C THR A 29 -0.07 2.40 -8.46
N LYS A 30 -0.11 3.30 -9.46
CA LYS A 30 -1.00 3.27 -10.65
C LYS A 30 -2.51 3.47 -10.39
N LEU A 31 -2.96 3.46 -9.13
CA LEU A 31 -4.36 3.67 -8.76
C LEU A 31 -4.71 5.15 -8.54
N MET A 32 -3.70 5.97 -8.29
CA MET A 32 -3.85 7.37 -7.89
C MET A 32 -3.22 8.31 -8.92
N THR A 33 -3.82 9.48 -9.07
CA THR A 33 -3.35 10.54 -9.98
C THR A 33 -3.08 11.83 -9.22
N CYS A 34 -2.15 12.64 -9.71
CA CYS A 34 -1.89 13.96 -9.16
C CYS A 34 -3.03 14.90 -9.56
N GLY A 35 -3.69 15.53 -8.59
CA GLY A 35 -4.77 16.48 -8.87
C GLY A 35 -4.31 17.83 -9.45
N LEU A 36 -3.01 18.14 -9.39
CA LEU A 36 -2.46 19.38 -9.97
C LEU A 36 -2.13 19.24 -11.47
N CYS A 37 -1.38 18.20 -11.86
CA CYS A 37 -0.90 18.04 -13.24
C CYS A 37 -1.42 16.77 -13.94
N GLY A 38 -2.21 15.94 -13.26
CA GLY A 38 -2.77 14.71 -13.83
C GLY A 38 -1.75 13.62 -14.14
N SER A 39 -0.51 13.72 -13.62
CA SER A 39 0.49 12.64 -13.69
C SER A 39 0.12 11.49 -12.74
N GLY A 40 0.67 10.30 -12.97
CA GLY A 40 0.53 9.20 -12.01
C GLY A 40 1.24 9.50 -10.68
N ILE A 41 0.77 8.86 -9.61
CA ILE A 41 1.48 8.84 -8.33
C ILE A 41 2.41 7.63 -8.28
N SER A 42 3.67 7.87 -7.98
CA SER A 42 4.70 6.87 -7.73
C SER A 42 5.02 6.81 -6.23
N ALA A 43 5.75 5.78 -5.82
CA ALA A 43 6.19 5.61 -4.44
C ALA A 43 7.70 5.44 -4.34
N GLU A 44 8.27 5.92 -3.25
CA GLU A 44 9.69 5.86 -2.91
C GLU A 44 9.85 5.34 -1.47
N GLU A 45 10.82 4.46 -1.25
CA GLU A 45 11.20 4.02 0.10
C GLU A 45 12.47 4.73 0.55
N LYS A 46 12.49 5.18 1.79
CA LYS A 46 13.67 5.75 2.44
C LYS A 46 14.00 4.93 3.68
N TYR A 47 15.25 4.52 3.77
CA TYR A 47 15.80 3.81 4.92
C TYR A 47 16.54 4.81 5.82
N LYS A 48 16.27 4.77 7.11
CA LYS A 48 16.95 5.58 8.11
C LYS A 48 17.55 4.66 9.16
N GLN A 49 18.87 4.69 9.30
CA GLN A 49 19.53 4.02 10.41
C GLN A 49 19.26 4.81 11.69
N LEU A 50 18.80 4.12 12.72
CA LEU A 50 18.56 4.67 14.05
C LEU A 50 19.84 4.58 14.88
N LYS A 51 19.89 5.37 15.96
CA LYS A 51 21.04 5.39 16.88
C LYS A 51 21.30 4.01 17.52
N ASP A 52 20.26 3.21 17.64
CA ASP A 52 20.30 1.87 18.26
C ASP A 52 20.73 0.77 17.25
N GLY A 53 21.20 1.13 16.06
CA GLY A 53 21.66 0.20 15.02
C GLY A 53 20.56 -0.47 14.20
N THR A 54 19.29 -0.26 14.54
CA THR A 54 18.14 -0.74 13.75
C THR A 54 17.85 0.17 12.55
N THR A 55 17.27 -0.37 11.47
CA THR A 55 16.89 0.40 10.29
C THR A 55 15.39 0.60 10.22
N ALA A 56 14.93 1.85 10.22
CA ALA A 56 13.54 2.21 9.99
C ALA A 56 13.28 2.46 8.50
N THR A 57 12.20 1.89 7.96
CA THR A 57 11.78 2.07 6.57
C THR A 57 10.56 2.97 6.50
N TYR A 58 10.62 3.97 5.62
CA TYR A 58 9.53 4.92 5.37
C TYR A 58 9.13 4.89 3.90
N ARG A 59 7.83 4.77 3.61
CA ARG A 59 7.30 4.85 2.24
C ARG A 59 6.60 6.18 2.01
N TYR A 60 6.91 6.81 0.89
CA TYR A 60 6.35 8.10 0.47
C TYR A 60 5.73 7.97 -0.91
N TYR A 61 4.53 8.51 -1.08
CA TYR A 61 3.81 8.59 -2.34
C TYR A 61 3.88 10.03 -2.86
N GLY A 62 4.22 10.20 -4.14
CA GLY A 62 4.41 11.51 -4.75
C GLY A 62 4.13 11.53 -6.25
N CYS A 63 3.93 12.73 -6.79
CA CYS A 63 3.74 12.92 -8.23
C CYS A 63 5.00 12.46 -9.00
N SER A 64 4.82 11.62 -10.02
CA SER A 64 5.91 11.19 -10.90
C SER A 64 6.45 12.30 -11.80
N ARG A 65 5.76 13.45 -11.86
CA ARG A 65 6.11 14.62 -12.68
C ARG A 65 6.25 14.31 -14.18
N ALA A 66 5.59 13.25 -14.65
CA ALA A 66 5.64 12.81 -16.04
C ALA A 66 5.02 13.84 -17.01
N LYS A 67 3.92 14.50 -16.63
CA LYS A 67 3.27 15.54 -17.44
C LYS A 67 3.75 16.95 -17.14
N ASP A 68 4.17 17.22 -15.91
CA ASP A 68 4.69 18.52 -15.48
C ASP A 68 5.91 18.32 -14.56
N ARG A 69 7.08 18.71 -15.07
CA ARG A 69 8.36 18.59 -14.36
C ARG A 69 8.46 19.52 -13.15
N TYR A 70 7.68 20.61 -13.13
CA TYR A 70 7.69 21.62 -12.06
C TYR A 70 6.52 21.47 -11.10
N CYS A 71 5.82 20.34 -11.14
CA CYS A 71 4.68 20.10 -10.28
C CYS A 71 5.08 20.23 -8.80
N LYS A 72 4.44 21.19 -8.12
CA LYS A 72 4.65 21.53 -6.70
C LYS A 72 3.87 20.62 -5.75
N ASN A 73 3.35 19.49 -6.23
CA ASN A 73 2.67 18.54 -5.36
C ASN A 73 3.65 17.95 -4.35
N GLN A 74 3.22 17.85 -3.11
CA GLN A 74 4.03 17.36 -2.00
C GLN A 74 3.96 15.83 -1.89
N TYR A 75 5.01 15.24 -1.33
CA TYR A 75 5.02 13.83 -0.97
C TYR A 75 4.16 13.59 0.27
N LEU A 76 3.46 12.46 0.29
CA LEU A 76 2.61 12.00 1.38
C LEU A 76 3.15 10.68 1.92
N GLN A 77 3.18 10.49 3.24
CA GLN A 77 3.63 9.24 3.83
C GLN A 77 2.53 8.17 3.71
N GLU A 78 2.91 6.89 3.58
CA GLU A 78 1.95 5.77 3.47
C GLU A 78 0.98 5.68 4.67
N LYS A 79 1.45 6.03 5.87
CA LYS A 79 0.61 6.08 7.08
C LYS A 79 -0.50 7.12 6.92
N ASP A 80 -0.14 8.37 6.62
CA ASP A 80 -1.09 9.46 6.39
C ASP A 80 -2.05 9.15 5.24
N LEU A 81 -1.56 8.50 4.18
CA LEU A 81 -2.37 8.06 3.05
C LEU A 81 -3.44 7.06 3.49
N THR A 82 -3.04 6.06 4.29
CA THR A 82 -3.94 5.03 4.83
C THR A 82 -5.01 5.65 5.74
N ASP A 83 -4.61 6.56 6.63
CA ASP A 83 -5.53 7.27 7.52
C ASP A 83 -6.57 8.09 6.76
N GLN A 84 -6.17 8.73 5.66
CA GLN A 84 -7.10 9.45 4.79
C GLN A 84 -8.05 8.50 4.06
N PHE A 85 -7.56 7.37 3.56
CA PHE A 85 -8.44 6.36 2.95
C PHE A 85 -9.48 5.81 3.94
N ILE A 86 -9.09 5.54 5.18
CA ILE A 86 -10.01 5.07 6.23
C ILE A 86 -11.12 6.09 6.50
N LYS A 87 -10.82 7.39 6.47
CA LYS A 87 -11.82 8.45 6.63
C LYS A 87 -12.74 8.55 5.41
N LEU A 88 -12.18 8.40 4.21
CA LEU A 88 -12.94 8.48 2.97
C LEU A 88 -13.89 7.30 2.79
N ILE A 89 -13.55 6.12 3.31
CA ILE A 89 -14.36 4.90 3.14
C ILE A 89 -15.80 5.04 3.63
N ASP A 90 -16.02 5.90 4.63
CA ASP A 90 -17.35 6.14 5.18
C ASP A 90 -18.27 6.85 4.17
N SER A 91 -17.67 7.66 3.29
CA SER A 91 -18.32 8.47 2.25
C SER A 91 -18.28 7.86 0.84
N VAL A 92 -17.56 6.76 0.63
CA VAL A 92 -17.32 6.20 -0.71
C VAL A 92 -18.28 5.06 -1.00
N ASP A 93 -18.87 5.10 -2.19
CA ASP A 93 -19.66 4.00 -2.72
C ASP A 93 -18.72 2.88 -3.23
N LEU A 94 -18.64 1.82 -2.44
CA LEU A 94 -17.81 0.65 -2.74
C LEU A 94 -18.59 -0.32 -3.62
N ASN A 95 -17.89 -1.11 -4.45
CA ASN A 95 -18.52 -2.27 -5.07
C ASN A 95 -18.77 -3.35 -4.00
N GLU A 96 -19.88 -3.22 -3.27
CA GLU A 96 -20.26 -4.09 -2.14
C GLU A 96 -20.24 -5.56 -2.51
N ALA A 97 -20.63 -5.90 -3.75
CA ALA A 97 -20.62 -7.28 -4.24
C ALA A 97 -19.22 -7.89 -4.25
N GLY A 98 -18.20 -7.14 -4.69
CA GLY A 98 -16.82 -7.61 -4.75
C GLY A 98 -16.21 -7.82 -3.36
N VAL A 99 -16.45 -6.87 -2.46
CA VAL A 99 -15.98 -6.93 -1.06
C VAL A 99 -16.66 -8.05 -0.30
N LYS A 100 -17.97 -8.25 -0.50
CA LYS A 100 -18.75 -9.29 0.17
C LYS A 100 -18.30 -10.70 -0.21
N ILE A 101 -18.04 -10.96 -1.49
CA ILE A 101 -17.52 -12.27 -1.95
C ILE A 101 -16.19 -12.59 -1.25
N LYS A 102 -15.27 -11.61 -1.19
CA LYS A 102 -13.97 -11.76 -0.52
C LYS A 102 -14.14 -12.07 0.96
N PHE A 103 -15.00 -11.32 1.63
CA PHE A 103 -15.28 -11.50 3.04
C PHE A 103 -15.85 -12.90 3.33
N GLU A 104 -16.79 -13.37 2.50
CA GLU A 104 -17.33 -14.72 2.61
C GLU A 104 -16.28 -15.81 2.36
N GLU A 105 -15.36 -15.62 1.42
CA GLU A 105 -14.26 -16.55 1.17
C GLU A 105 -13.30 -16.66 2.36
N GLU A 106 -12.92 -15.54 2.97
CA GLU A 106 -12.09 -15.54 4.17
C GLU A 106 -12.79 -16.21 5.35
N LEU A 107 -14.08 -15.92 5.57
CA LEU A 107 -14.88 -16.61 6.57
C LEU A 107 -14.95 -18.12 6.30
N ARG A 108 -15.08 -18.54 5.03
CA ARG A 108 -15.06 -19.96 4.67
C ARG A 108 -13.70 -20.60 4.98
N ARG A 109 -12.58 -19.94 4.66
CA ARG A 109 -11.23 -20.43 4.98
C ARG A 109 -11.02 -20.54 6.48
N TYR A 110 -11.40 -19.51 7.23
CA TYR A 110 -11.31 -19.49 8.69
C TYR A 110 -12.13 -20.63 9.32
N ASN A 111 -13.38 -20.80 8.88
CA ASN A 111 -14.25 -21.88 9.35
C ASN A 111 -13.69 -23.27 9.01
N LYS A 112 -13.13 -23.46 7.81
CA LYS A 112 -12.51 -24.71 7.39
C LYS A 112 -11.28 -25.03 8.24
N PHE A 113 -10.46 -24.03 8.55
CA PHE A 113 -9.29 -24.16 9.41
C PHE A 113 -9.67 -24.51 10.86
N ASN A 114 -10.63 -23.78 11.45
CA ASN A 114 -11.09 -24.04 12.81
C ASN A 114 -11.70 -25.43 13.00
N LEU A 115 -12.51 -25.88 12.04
CA LEU A 115 -13.13 -27.21 12.08
C LEU A 115 -12.11 -28.32 11.79
N GLY A 116 -11.26 -28.14 10.77
CA GLY A 116 -10.39 -29.19 10.26
C GLY A 116 -9.06 -29.36 11.02
N VAL A 117 -8.53 -28.27 11.58
CA VAL A 117 -7.20 -28.28 12.24
C VAL A 117 -7.34 -28.14 13.76
N LEU A 118 -8.14 -27.16 14.21
CA LEU A 118 -8.24 -26.84 15.64
C LEU A 118 -9.34 -27.62 16.37
N GLY A 119 -10.20 -28.36 15.65
CA GLY A 119 -11.27 -29.17 16.23
C GLY A 119 -12.34 -28.37 16.99
N VAL A 120 -12.40 -27.05 16.80
CA VAL A 120 -13.33 -26.18 17.54
C VAL A 120 -14.70 -26.26 16.89
N GLN A 121 -15.71 -26.73 17.64
CA GLN A 121 -17.11 -26.76 17.18
C GLN A 121 -17.68 -25.34 17.07
N LYS A 122 -18.39 -25.06 15.97
CA LYS A 122 -18.94 -23.75 15.62
C LYS A 122 -19.85 -23.20 16.73
N LYS A 123 -19.46 -22.07 17.33
CA LYS A 123 -20.48 -21.09 17.74
C LYS A 123 -21.10 -20.57 16.45
N LYS A 124 -22.38 -20.86 16.21
CA LYS A 124 -23.19 -20.20 15.20
C LYS A 124 -23.38 -18.74 15.64
N THR A 125 -22.35 -17.91 15.52
CA THR A 125 -22.58 -16.47 15.44
C THR A 125 -23.19 -16.24 14.07
N LYS A 126 -24.50 -16.03 14.05
CA LYS A 126 -25.16 -15.33 12.97
C LYS A 126 -24.35 -14.05 12.77
N HIS A 127 -23.55 -13.98 11.71
CA HIS A 127 -22.94 -12.73 11.30
C HIS A 127 -24.04 -11.91 10.62
N GLU A 128 -25.09 -11.58 11.38
CA GLU A 128 -26.02 -10.52 11.07
C GLU A 128 -25.17 -9.24 11.22
N ASP A 129 -24.87 -8.61 10.08
CA ASP A 129 -24.32 -7.28 9.96
C ASP A 129 -22.88 -7.05 10.46
N ILE A 130 -21.91 -7.85 9.99
CA ILE A 130 -20.56 -7.28 9.89
C ILE A 130 -20.61 -6.23 8.79
N ASP A 131 -20.64 -4.96 9.21
CA ASP A 131 -20.55 -3.80 8.33
C ASP A 131 -19.35 -3.98 7.41
N LEU A 132 -19.60 -4.12 6.11
CA LEU A 132 -18.57 -4.27 5.08
C LEU A 132 -17.50 -3.19 5.21
N LYS A 133 -17.88 -1.98 5.67
CA LYS A 133 -16.94 -0.89 5.93
C LYS A 133 -15.93 -1.23 7.03
N THR A 134 -16.33 -1.96 8.07
CA THR A 134 -15.43 -2.40 9.15
C THR A 134 -14.39 -3.37 8.62
N TYR A 135 -14.79 -4.32 7.78
CA TYR A 135 -13.87 -5.24 7.13
C TYR A 135 -12.88 -4.51 6.20
N VAL A 136 -13.36 -3.54 5.44
CA VAL A 136 -12.51 -2.73 4.57
C VAL A 136 -11.51 -1.89 5.38
N LYS A 137 -11.94 -1.30 6.50
CA LYS A 137 -11.05 -0.58 7.43
C LYS A 137 -9.97 -1.51 8.01
N TYR A 138 -10.32 -2.76 8.31
CA TYR A 138 -9.36 -3.77 8.75
C TYR A 138 -8.31 -4.08 7.68
N ILE A 139 -8.72 -4.36 6.44
CA ILE A 139 -7.78 -4.62 5.33
C ILE A 139 -6.84 -3.42 5.11
N LEU A 140 -7.35 -2.19 5.16
CA LEU A 140 -6.53 -0.99 4.96
C LEU A 140 -5.47 -0.81 6.07
N ARG A 141 -5.76 -1.21 7.31
CA ARG A 141 -4.81 -1.15 8.41
C ARG A 141 -3.82 -2.32 8.35
N ASP A 142 -4.32 -3.54 8.52
CA ASP A 142 -3.51 -4.72 8.82
C ASP A 142 -3.37 -5.69 7.64
N GLY A 143 -4.10 -5.45 6.55
CA GLY A 143 -4.05 -6.31 5.37
C GLY A 143 -2.69 -6.32 4.65
N THR A 144 -2.45 -7.39 3.92
CA THR A 144 -1.26 -7.54 3.07
C THR A 144 -1.27 -6.56 1.91
N SER A 145 -0.11 -6.28 1.30
CA SER A 145 -0.04 -5.41 0.11
C SER A 145 -0.92 -5.92 -1.04
N GLN A 146 -1.12 -7.24 -1.14
CA GLN A 146 -1.98 -7.86 -2.13
C GLN A 146 -3.46 -7.62 -1.82
N GLU A 147 -3.91 -7.89 -0.60
CA GLU A 147 -5.30 -7.63 -0.18
C GLU A 147 -5.68 -6.16 -0.36
N LYS A 148 -4.79 -5.25 0.05
CA LYS A 148 -4.97 -3.82 -0.15
C LYS A 148 -5.11 -3.48 -1.64
N ARG A 149 -4.26 -4.04 -2.52
CA ARG A 149 -4.36 -3.81 -3.97
C ARG A 149 -5.65 -4.34 -4.56
N GLU A 150 -6.06 -5.54 -4.16
CA GLU A 150 -7.31 -6.16 -4.61
C GLU A 150 -8.53 -5.33 -4.17
N LEU A 151 -8.54 -4.89 -2.91
CA LEU A 151 -9.54 -3.97 -2.38
C LEU A 151 -9.58 -2.67 -3.19
N MET A 152 -8.41 -2.08 -3.51
CA MET A 152 -8.33 -0.88 -4.35
C MET A 152 -8.87 -1.10 -5.76
N GLY A 153 -8.80 -2.32 -6.29
CA GLY A 153 -9.41 -2.70 -7.58
C GLY A 153 -10.94 -2.70 -7.56
N CYS A 154 -11.56 -2.79 -6.38
CA CYS A 154 -13.02 -2.71 -6.23
C CYS A 154 -13.56 -1.27 -6.24
N PHE A 155 -12.70 -0.25 -6.17
CA PHE A 155 -13.12 1.15 -6.22
C PHE A 155 -13.44 1.55 -7.67
N LYS A 156 -14.68 2.00 -7.92
CA LYS A 156 -15.10 2.52 -9.23
C LYS A 156 -14.60 3.94 -9.49
N SER A 157 -14.27 4.68 -8.43
CA SER A 157 -13.95 6.10 -8.49
C SER A 157 -12.46 6.36 -8.68
N LYS A 158 -12.13 7.47 -9.37
CA LYS A 158 -10.74 7.89 -9.56
C LYS A 158 -10.24 8.62 -8.32
N ILE A 159 -9.09 8.19 -7.82
CA ILE A 159 -8.44 8.79 -6.65
C ILE A 159 -7.42 9.84 -7.10
N LYS A 160 -7.49 11.03 -6.50
CA LYS A 160 -6.62 12.17 -6.76
C LYS A 160 -5.92 12.63 -5.49
N ILE A 161 -4.62 12.91 -5.59
CA ILE A 161 -3.83 13.50 -4.50
C ILE A 161 -3.44 14.94 -4.85
N THR A 162 -3.82 15.88 -4.00
CA THR A 162 -3.51 17.30 -4.12
C THR A 162 -3.00 17.85 -2.80
N LYS A 163 -1.76 18.35 -2.75
CA LYS A 163 -1.16 18.98 -1.56
C LYS A 163 -1.35 18.15 -0.27
N LYS A 164 -0.98 16.87 -0.33
CA LYS A 164 -1.13 15.86 0.76
C LYS A 164 -2.57 15.44 1.10
N VAL A 165 -3.58 15.94 0.39
CA VAL A 165 -4.98 15.55 0.59
C VAL A 165 -5.43 14.57 -0.49
N VAL A 166 -6.01 13.44 -0.07
CA VAL A 166 -6.64 12.45 -0.93
C VAL A 166 -8.09 12.86 -1.17
N THR A 167 -8.50 12.86 -2.43
CA THR A 167 -9.85 13.18 -2.87
C THR A 167 -10.32 12.13 -3.86
N ILE A 168 -11.62 11.85 -3.85
CA ILE A 168 -12.24 10.86 -4.73
C ILE A 168 -13.16 11.62 -5.67
N SER A 169 -12.88 11.52 -6.96
CA SER A 169 -13.78 12.03 -7.99
C SER A 169 -14.60 10.87 -8.51
N GLU A 170 -15.92 10.93 -8.33
CA GLU A 170 -16.86 9.99 -8.91
C GLU A 170 -16.72 9.98 -10.44
N CYS A 171 -16.70 8.78 -11.02
CA CYS A 171 -16.89 8.63 -12.45
C CYS A 171 -18.38 8.83 -12.74
N ARG A 172 -18.73 10.00 -13.29
CA ARG A 172 -19.99 10.17 -14.04
C ARG A 172 -19.99 9.29 -15.28
#